data_AF-A0A8S0Z774-F1
#
_entry.id   AF-A0A8S0Z774-F1
#
_cell.length_a   1.000
_cell.length_b   1.000
_cell.length_c   1.000
_cell.angle_alpha   90.00
_cell.angle_beta   90.00
_cell.angle_gamma   90.00
#
_symmetry.space_group_name_H-M   'P 1'
#
loop_
_entity.id
_entity.type
_entity.pdbx_description
1 polymer ?
#
loop_
_entity_poly.entity_id
_entity_poly.type
_entity_poly.pdbx_seq_one_letter_code
_entity_poly.pdbx_strand_id
1 'polypeptide(L)'
;MQFYKERILNAAQLKRLSEHKYSCSSASILDAWLQPWWCWLVSKTPLWLAPNLITILGLIVNIFTTLILVWYSPDARQEPPRWACALCALGVFIYQSLDAIDGKQARRTGSQSPLGELFDHGCDSISTVFIALGACIAVKLGEYPTWMFFQCFSAMTLFYCAHWQAYVTGTLKMGRIDVTEAQYSIMGIHLVSAIFGPSFWATQVGGGFELRYSLALVALIGVFITGGALSAAIVTGGVGKNGSTVAVRPFYSPLVIRLVWEIS
;
A
#
# COMPACT_ATOMS: atom_id res chain seq x y z
N MET A 1 -15.64 18.05 25.45
CA MET A 1 -14.76 17.27 24.55
C MET A 1 -14.68 15.85 25.11
N GLN A 2 -15.58 14.97 24.67
CA GLN A 2 -15.96 13.74 25.37
C GLN A 2 -15.67 12.49 24.51
N PHE A 3 -14.53 12.48 23.83
CA PHE A 3 -14.14 11.40 22.88
C PHE A 3 -13.22 10.32 23.48
N TYR A 4 -12.94 10.35 24.79
CA TYR A 4 -11.88 9.51 25.40
C TYR A 4 -12.35 8.29 26.21
N LYS A 5 -13.66 8.02 26.30
CA LYS A 5 -14.19 6.97 27.21
C LYS A 5 -14.59 5.65 26.54
N GLU A 6 -14.71 5.61 25.21
CA GLU A 6 -14.96 4.33 24.54
C GLU A 6 -13.61 3.69 24.20
N ARG A 7 -13.37 2.50 24.78
CA ARG A 7 -12.24 1.68 24.36
C ARG A 7 -12.45 1.37 22.87
N ILE A 8 -11.49 1.80 22.04
CA ILE A 8 -11.47 1.53 20.59
C ILE A 8 -11.59 0.02 20.32
N LEU A 9 -11.00 -0.78 21.22
CA LEU A 9 -11.06 -2.23 21.24
C LEU A 9 -11.96 -2.77 22.35
N ASN A 10 -12.88 -3.66 22.01
CA ASN A 10 -13.61 -4.44 23.01
C ASN A 10 -12.74 -5.61 23.54
N ALA A 11 -13.15 -6.21 24.66
CA ALA A 11 -12.38 -7.27 25.32
C ALA A 11 -12.19 -8.52 24.44
N ALA A 12 -13.16 -8.83 23.58
CA ALA A 12 -13.06 -9.98 22.67
C ALA A 12 -12.04 -9.74 21.55
N GLN A 13 -11.94 -8.51 21.04
CA GLN A 13 -10.91 -8.11 20.07
C GLN A 13 -9.53 -8.08 20.74
N LEU A 14 -9.40 -7.53 21.96
CA LEU A 14 -8.11 -7.60 22.69
C LEU A 14 -7.61 -9.03 22.90
N LYS A 15 -8.53 -9.95 23.21
CA LYS A 15 -8.20 -11.37 23.37
C LYS A 15 -7.72 -11.99 22.06
N ARG A 16 -8.44 -11.78 20.96
CA ARG A 16 -8.06 -12.30 19.65
C ARG A 16 -6.71 -11.72 19.17
N LEU A 17 -6.44 -10.45 19.48
CA LEU A 17 -5.20 -9.77 19.11
C LEU A 17 -4.02 -10.42 19.84
N SER A 18 -4.22 -10.80 21.10
CA SER A 18 -3.20 -11.52 21.88
C SER A 18 -2.93 -12.94 21.40
N GLU A 19 -3.90 -13.59 20.74
CA GLU A 19 -3.80 -14.96 20.21
C GLU A 19 -3.26 -15.00 18.76
N HIS A 20 -3.23 -13.84 18.08
CA HIS A 20 -2.78 -13.73 16.69
C HIS A 20 -1.30 -14.12 16.54
N LYS A 21 -1.01 -14.89 15.49
CA LYS A 21 0.35 -15.26 15.08
C LYS A 21 0.58 -14.89 13.62
N TYR A 22 1.54 -14.00 13.39
CA TYR A 22 1.95 -13.59 12.05
C TYR A 22 2.26 -14.79 11.15
N SER A 23 1.68 -14.78 9.95
CA SER A 23 1.96 -15.77 8.91
C SER A 23 1.87 -15.07 7.55
N CYS A 24 3.00 -14.91 6.89
CA CYS A 24 3.10 -14.36 5.54
C CYS A 24 3.90 -15.31 4.65
N SER A 25 3.42 -15.51 3.42
CA SER A 25 4.14 -16.19 2.37
C SER A 25 4.23 -15.25 1.16
N SER A 26 5.43 -14.85 0.78
CA SER A 26 5.67 -13.98 -0.39
C SER A 26 6.35 -14.75 -1.51
N ALA A 27 5.79 -14.62 -2.72
CA ALA A 27 6.39 -15.04 -3.98
C ALA A 27 6.73 -13.84 -4.88
N SER A 28 6.79 -12.63 -4.29
CA SER A 28 7.12 -11.37 -4.97
C SER A 28 8.47 -11.49 -5.66
N ILE A 29 8.53 -11.00 -6.90
CA ILE A 29 9.72 -11.10 -7.73
C ILE A 29 10.78 -10.13 -7.19
N LEU A 30 10.39 -8.89 -6.92
CA LEU A 30 11.30 -7.84 -6.49
C LEU A 30 11.80 -8.05 -5.06
N ASP A 31 11.00 -8.68 -4.20
CA ASP A 31 11.42 -8.95 -2.82
C ASP A 31 12.75 -9.68 -2.78
N ALA A 32 12.95 -10.69 -3.63
CA ALA A 32 14.19 -11.46 -3.69
C ALA A 32 15.41 -10.60 -4.04
N TRP A 33 15.24 -9.61 -4.92
CA TRP A 33 16.31 -8.69 -5.31
C TRP A 33 16.57 -7.61 -4.27
N LEU A 34 15.56 -7.23 -3.50
CA LEU A 34 15.63 -6.17 -2.50
C LEU A 34 15.99 -6.70 -1.10
N GLN A 35 15.91 -8.01 -0.84
CA GLN A 35 16.33 -8.57 0.46
C GLN A 35 17.74 -8.15 0.87
N PRO A 36 18.79 -8.19 0.00
CA PRO A 36 20.12 -7.74 0.39
C PRO A 36 20.15 -6.28 0.83
N TRP A 37 19.39 -5.42 0.14
CA TRP A 37 19.24 -4.00 0.50
C TRP A 37 18.56 -3.84 1.86
N TRP A 38 17.42 -4.48 2.10
CA TRP A 38 16.69 -4.38 3.37
C TRP A 38 17.47 -4.98 4.54
N CYS A 39 18.19 -6.09 4.32
CA CYS A 39 19.06 -6.71 5.32
C CYS A 39 20.25 -5.81 5.67
N TRP A 40 20.86 -5.17 4.68
CA TRP A 40 21.88 -4.16 4.92
C TRP A 40 21.30 -2.97 5.67
N LEU A 41 20.16 -2.44 5.26
CA LEU A 41 19.54 -1.26 5.86
C LEU A 41 19.17 -1.50 7.32
N VAL A 42 18.48 -2.60 7.63
CA VAL A 42 18.15 -2.96 9.02
C VAL A 42 19.40 -3.16 9.86
N SER A 43 20.51 -3.64 9.30
CA SER A 43 21.79 -3.78 10.03
C SER A 43 22.37 -2.43 10.47
N LYS A 44 22.08 -1.35 9.70
CA LYS A 44 22.49 0.02 9.99
C LYS A 44 21.51 0.75 10.91
N THR A 45 20.28 0.26 11.04
CA THR A 45 19.30 0.80 11.96
C THR A 45 19.75 0.64 13.41
N PRO A 46 19.75 1.70 14.23
CA PRO A 46 20.11 1.62 15.66
C PRO A 46 19.14 0.73 16.44
N LEU A 47 19.65 -0.04 17.41
CA LEU A 47 18.83 -0.96 18.22
C LEU A 47 17.81 -0.26 19.12
N TRP A 48 18.03 1.01 19.47
CA TRP A 48 17.09 1.79 20.27
C TRP A 48 15.89 2.29 19.45
N LEU A 49 15.98 2.25 18.11
CA LEU A 49 14.92 2.75 17.25
C LEU A 49 13.78 1.72 17.20
N ALA A 50 12.62 2.11 17.72
CA ALA A 50 11.43 1.28 17.76
C ALA A 50 10.88 1.02 16.34
N PRO A 51 10.41 -0.21 16.03
CA PRO A 51 9.81 -0.55 14.74
C PRO A 51 8.68 0.41 14.32
N ASN A 52 7.71 0.66 15.21
CA ASN A 52 6.58 1.55 14.91
C ASN A 52 7.01 3.00 14.61
N LEU A 53 8.16 3.44 15.10
CA LEU A 53 8.71 4.74 14.74
C LEU A 53 9.27 4.73 13.31
N ILE A 54 9.88 3.63 12.87
CA ILE A 54 10.31 3.45 11.47
C ILE A 54 9.10 3.54 10.53
N THR A 55 8.03 2.83 10.85
CA THR A 55 6.75 2.88 10.12
C THR A 55 6.24 4.32 9.98
N ILE A 56 6.15 5.05 11.09
CA ILE A 56 5.66 6.45 11.10
C ILE A 56 6.56 7.38 10.31
N LEU A 57 7.88 7.22 10.41
CA LEU A 57 8.82 8.04 9.63
C LEU A 57 8.64 7.80 8.12
N GLY A 58 8.47 6.55 7.71
CA GLY A 58 8.13 6.20 6.32
C GLY A 58 6.84 6.87 5.87
N LEU A 59 5.77 6.74 6.68
CA LEU A 59 4.47 7.33 6.38
C LEU A 59 4.55 8.86 6.24
N ILE A 60 5.23 9.54 7.17
CA ILE A 60 5.42 11.00 7.13
C ILE A 60 6.12 11.43 5.86
N VAL A 61 7.19 10.73 5.45
CA VAL A 61 7.92 11.03 4.22
C VAL A 61 7.02 10.88 2.99
N ASN A 62 6.26 9.78 2.89
CA ASN A 62 5.34 9.57 1.78
C ASN A 62 4.24 10.65 1.71
N ILE A 63 3.60 10.96 2.85
CA ILE A 63 2.57 12.00 2.93
C ILE A 63 3.15 13.34 2.54
N PHE A 64 4.28 13.75 3.13
CA PHE A 64 4.88 15.05 2.88
C PHE A 64 5.26 15.25 1.41
N THR A 65 5.94 14.27 0.81
CA THR A 65 6.35 14.35 -0.59
C THR A 65 5.16 14.34 -1.55
N THR A 66 4.10 13.59 -1.24
CA THR A 66 2.85 13.62 -2.01
C THR A 66 2.11 14.95 -1.85
N LEU A 67 2.06 15.53 -0.65
CA LEU A 67 1.39 16.81 -0.41
C LEU A 67 2.05 17.96 -1.18
N ILE A 68 3.36 17.89 -1.42
CA ILE A 68 4.04 18.84 -2.32
C ILE A 68 3.47 18.73 -3.75
N LEU A 69 3.24 17.52 -4.26
CA LEU A 69 2.59 17.34 -5.57
C LEU A 69 1.17 17.89 -5.56
N VAL A 70 0.39 17.59 -4.52
CA VAL A 70 -0.99 18.10 -4.35
C VAL A 70 -1.03 19.62 -4.29
N TRP A 71 -0.04 20.26 -3.65
CA TRP A 71 0.07 21.71 -3.62
C TRP A 71 0.22 22.32 -5.01
N TYR A 72 1.01 21.70 -5.88
CA TYR A 72 1.21 22.17 -7.25
C TYR A 72 0.10 21.77 -8.21
N SER A 73 -0.54 20.62 -7.98
CA SER A 73 -1.67 20.17 -8.79
C SER A 73 -2.77 19.49 -7.96
N PRO A 74 -3.65 20.28 -7.32
CA PRO A 74 -4.68 19.74 -6.43
C PRO A 74 -5.79 18.96 -7.15
N ASP A 75 -6.03 19.27 -8.43
CA ASP A 75 -6.99 18.56 -9.27
C ASP A 75 -6.33 17.55 -10.22
N ALA A 76 -5.02 17.32 -10.08
CA ALA A 76 -4.21 16.48 -10.96
C ALA A 76 -4.24 16.86 -12.45
N ARG A 77 -4.48 18.13 -12.80
CA ARG A 77 -4.45 18.65 -14.18
C ARG A 77 -3.27 19.55 -14.49
N GLN A 78 -2.74 20.26 -13.49
CA GLN A 78 -1.58 21.12 -13.66
C GLN A 78 -0.32 20.26 -13.78
N GLU A 79 0.71 20.84 -14.38
CA GLU A 79 2.01 20.20 -14.48
C GLU A 79 2.84 20.55 -13.23
N PRO A 80 2.99 19.62 -12.25
CA PRO A 80 3.85 19.88 -11.11
C PRO A 80 5.32 20.02 -11.56
N PRO A 81 6.14 20.78 -10.80
CA PRO A 81 7.56 20.88 -11.07
C PRO A 81 8.23 19.51 -11.10
N ARG A 82 9.14 19.32 -12.05
CA ARG A 82 9.85 18.05 -12.27
C ARG A 82 10.62 17.56 -11.04
N TRP A 83 11.17 18.49 -10.25
CA TRP A 83 11.85 18.17 -8.99
C TRP A 83 10.88 17.62 -7.94
N ALA A 84 9.61 18.04 -7.95
CA ALA A 84 8.59 17.52 -7.04
C ALA A 84 8.23 16.08 -7.40
N CYS A 85 8.20 15.73 -8.70
CA CYS A 85 8.08 14.34 -9.14
C CYS A 85 9.27 13.49 -8.70
N ALA A 86 10.51 14.00 -8.85
CA ALA A 86 11.71 13.30 -8.38
C ALA A 86 11.70 13.10 -6.86
N LEU A 87 11.28 14.12 -6.11
CA LEU A 87 11.14 14.06 -4.66
C LEU A 87 10.09 13.04 -4.24
N CYS A 88 8.97 12.93 -4.96
CA CYS A 88 7.96 11.91 -4.71
C CYS A 88 8.47 10.50 -5.02
N ALA A 89 9.22 10.29 -6.11
CA ALA A 89 9.88 9.00 -6.39
C ALA A 89 10.80 8.59 -5.23
N LEU A 90 11.62 9.52 -4.75
CA LEU A 90 12.51 9.30 -3.60
C LEU A 90 11.70 9.03 -2.32
N GLY A 91 10.61 9.77 -2.10
CA GLY A 91 9.72 9.60 -0.95
C GLY A 91 9.10 8.21 -0.90
N VAL A 92 8.57 7.73 -2.03
CA VAL A 92 8.01 6.37 -2.16
C VAL A 92 9.10 5.32 -1.95
N PHE A 93 10.31 5.51 -2.48
CA PHE A 93 11.45 4.60 -2.23
C PHE A 93 11.84 4.54 -0.75
N ILE A 94 11.91 5.69 -0.07
CA ILE A 94 12.22 5.76 1.36
C ILE A 94 11.12 5.06 2.16
N TYR A 95 9.84 5.37 1.89
CA TYR A 95 8.71 4.71 2.57
C TYR A 95 8.78 3.19 2.39
N GLN A 96 8.89 2.71 1.14
CA GLN A 96 9.01 1.29 0.82
C GLN A 96 10.17 0.62 1.58
N SER A 97 11.32 1.29 1.64
CA SER A 97 12.49 0.75 2.34
C SER A 97 12.32 0.70 3.86
N LEU A 98 11.64 1.70 4.45
CA LEU A 98 11.40 1.76 5.89
C LEU A 98 10.31 0.76 6.32
N ASP A 99 9.25 0.65 5.52
CA ASP A 99 8.20 -0.36 5.63
C ASP A 99 8.79 -1.78 5.63
N ALA A 100 9.62 -2.11 4.64
CA ALA A 100 10.21 -3.46 4.54
C ALA A 100 11.16 -3.85 5.70
N ILE A 101 11.71 -2.87 6.44
CA ILE A 101 12.64 -3.13 7.54
C ILE A 101 12.00 -3.08 8.92
N ASP A 102 10.80 -2.55 9.11
CA ASP A 102 10.24 -2.37 10.45
C ASP A 102 9.97 -3.72 11.15
N GLY A 103 9.41 -4.70 10.44
CA GLY A 103 9.21 -6.05 10.93
C GLY A 103 10.53 -6.81 11.06
N LYS A 104 11.53 -6.49 10.24
CA LYS A 104 12.91 -7.03 10.40
C LYS A 104 13.55 -6.47 11.67
N GLN A 105 13.35 -5.19 11.96
CA GLN A 105 13.80 -4.56 13.18
C GLN A 105 13.09 -5.17 14.39
N ALA A 106 11.77 -5.36 14.32
CA ALA A 106 11.00 -5.99 15.40
C ALA A 106 11.51 -7.40 15.74
N ARG A 107 11.85 -8.20 14.73
CA ARG A 107 12.53 -9.49 14.90
C ARG A 107 13.91 -9.33 15.55
N ARG A 108 14.71 -8.37 15.08
CA ARG A 108 16.07 -8.12 15.57
C ARG A 108 16.10 -7.66 17.04
N THR A 109 15.11 -6.89 17.47
CA THR A 109 15.01 -6.35 18.84
C THR A 109 14.15 -7.22 19.77
N GLY A 110 13.54 -8.29 19.26
CA GLY A 110 12.61 -9.14 20.03
C GLY A 110 11.31 -8.43 20.43
N SER A 111 10.94 -7.35 19.75
CA SER A 111 9.76 -6.52 20.05
C SER A 111 8.60 -6.77 19.10
N GLN A 112 8.52 -7.97 18.50
CA GLN A 112 7.40 -8.36 17.64
C GLN A 112 6.11 -8.43 18.46
N SER A 113 5.03 -7.85 17.95
CA SER A 113 3.71 -7.95 18.58
C SER A 113 2.60 -7.86 17.52
N PRO A 114 1.45 -8.52 17.75
CA PRO A 114 0.27 -8.37 16.90
C PRO A 114 -0.23 -6.93 16.79
N LEU A 115 -0.06 -6.13 17.86
CA LEU A 115 -0.40 -4.71 17.84
C LEU A 115 0.53 -3.90 16.92
N GLY A 116 1.83 -4.23 16.89
CA GLY A 116 2.79 -3.60 15.99
C GLY A 116 2.47 -3.90 14.52
N GLU A 117 2.10 -5.14 14.22
CA GLU A 117 1.65 -5.54 12.87
C GLU A 117 0.36 -4.83 12.45
N LEU A 118 -0.64 -4.77 13.35
CA LEU A 118 -1.87 -4.00 13.10
C LEU A 118 -1.56 -2.51 12.84
N PHE A 119 -0.60 -1.95 13.56
CA PHE A 119 -0.19 -0.55 13.41
C PHE A 119 0.48 -0.29 12.06
N ASP A 120 1.35 -1.20 11.64
CA ASP A 120 2.03 -1.17 10.34
C ASP A 120 1.04 -1.19 9.17
N HIS A 121 0.16 -2.18 9.12
CA HIS A 121 -0.89 -2.27 8.09
C HIS A 121 -1.88 -1.09 8.12
N GLY A 122 -2.12 -0.52 9.29
CA GLY A 122 -2.86 0.74 9.42
C GLY A 122 -2.16 1.89 8.69
N CYS A 123 -0.84 2.03 8.85
CA CYS A 123 -0.04 3.03 8.15
C CYS A 123 0.00 2.77 6.64
N ASP A 124 0.11 1.51 6.21
CA ASP A 124 0.06 1.13 4.80
C ASP A 124 -1.24 1.53 4.11
N SER A 125 -2.36 1.37 4.81
CA SER A 125 -3.68 1.76 4.28
C SER A 125 -3.75 3.27 4.00
N ILE A 126 -3.15 4.08 4.87
CA ILE A 126 -3.06 5.54 4.69
C ILE A 126 -2.08 5.85 3.56
N SER A 127 -0.90 5.24 3.58
CA SER A 127 0.15 5.45 2.59
C SER A 127 -0.33 5.15 1.16
N THR A 128 -1.12 4.09 1.00
CA THR A 128 -1.73 3.67 -0.28
C THR A 128 -2.57 4.80 -0.91
N VAL A 129 -3.28 5.60 -0.11
CA VAL A 129 -4.04 6.76 -0.61
C VAL A 129 -3.11 7.78 -1.24
N PHE A 130 -2.04 8.14 -0.54
CA PHE A 130 -1.10 9.16 -1.02
C PHE A 130 -0.29 8.67 -2.22
N ILE A 131 0.14 7.40 -2.23
CA ILE A 131 0.81 6.79 -3.38
C ILE A 131 -0.09 6.81 -4.63
N ALA A 132 -1.38 6.45 -4.48
CA ALA A 132 -2.33 6.48 -5.58
C ALA A 132 -2.58 7.89 -6.12
N LEU A 133 -2.72 8.89 -5.22
CA LEU A 133 -2.88 10.30 -5.59
C LEU A 133 -1.62 10.84 -6.29
N GLY A 134 -0.44 10.56 -5.76
CA GLY A 134 0.84 10.95 -6.36
C GLY A 134 0.98 10.43 -7.78
N ALA A 135 0.64 9.15 -8.01
CA ALA A 135 0.64 8.56 -9.35
C ALA A 135 -0.33 9.28 -10.31
N CYS A 136 -1.55 9.60 -9.85
CA CYS A 136 -2.53 10.33 -10.65
C CYS A 136 -2.02 11.72 -11.06
N ILE A 137 -1.38 12.45 -10.13
CA ILE A 137 -0.80 13.77 -10.41
C ILE A 137 0.38 13.66 -11.38
N ALA A 138 1.25 12.67 -11.21
CA ALA A 138 2.43 12.48 -12.06
C ALA A 138 2.10 12.26 -13.55
N VAL A 139 0.90 11.72 -13.85
CA VAL A 139 0.41 11.44 -15.21
C VAL A 139 -0.72 12.37 -15.65
N LYS A 140 -0.98 13.42 -14.86
CA LYS A 140 -2.07 14.40 -15.08
C LYS A 140 -3.44 13.75 -15.28
N LEU A 141 -3.77 12.73 -14.48
CA LEU A 141 -4.99 11.93 -14.65
C LEU A 141 -6.27 12.71 -14.31
N GLY A 142 -6.16 13.92 -13.74
CA GLY A 142 -7.28 14.83 -13.49
C GLY A 142 -7.98 15.31 -14.77
N GLU A 143 -7.34 15.18 -15.93
CA GLU A 143 -7.97 15.38 -17.25
C GLU A 143 -9.05 14.30 -17.52
N TYR A 144 -8.99 13.16 -16.83
CA TYR A 144 -9.94 12.05 -16.91
C TYR A 144 -10.47 11.68 -15.50
N PRO A 145 -11.38 12.49 -14.91
CA PRO A 145 -11.82 12.31 -13.52
C PRO A 145 -12.40 10.93 -13.20
N THR A 146 -13.12 10.32 -14.15
CA THR A 146 -13.66 8.96 -14.01
C THR A 146 -12.54 7.94 -13.87
N TRP A 147 -11.46 8.06 -14.64
CA TRP A 147 -10.33 7.15 -14.59
C TRP A 147 -9.51 7.35 -13.31
N MET A 148 -9.31 8.60 -12.91
CA MET A 148 -8.69 8.93 -11.62
C MET A 148 -9.47 8.30 -10.46
N PHE A 149 -10.81 8.41 -10.46
CA PHE A 149 -11.65 7.75 -9.46
C PHE A 149 -11.46 6.23 -9.47
N PHE A 150 -11.57 5.59 -10.63
CA PHE A 150 -11.42 4.13 -10.74
C PHE A 150 -10.03 3.65 -10.31
N GLN A 151 -8.96 4.38 -10.63
CA GLN A 151 -7.60 4.07 -10.21
C GLN A 151 -7.46 4.10 -8.69
N CYS A 152 -7.87 5.19 -8.05
CA CYS A 152 -7.82 5.33 -6.60
C CYS A 152 -8.71 4.29 -5.89
N PHE A 153 -9.92 4.07 -6.40
CA PHE A 153 -10.85 3.08 -5.88
C PHE A 153 -10.30 1.66 -5.98
N SER A 154 -9.70 1.31 -7.11
CA SER A 154 -9.10 -0.01 -7.35
C SER A 154 -7.90 -0.25 -6.45
N ALA A 155 -7.01 0.74 -6.28
CA ALA A 155 -5.87 0.62 -5.36
C ALA A 155 -6.32 0.33 -3.93
N MET A 156 -7.32 1.07 -3.42
CA MET A 156 -7.87 0.85 -2.08
C MET A 156 -8.59 -0.50 -1.96
N THR A 157 -9.34 -0.89 -2.99
CA THR A 157 -10.09 -2.15 -3.00
C THR A 157 -9.15 -3.35 -3.02
N LEU A 158 -8.08 -3.32 -3.81
CA LEU A 158 -7.09 -4.41 -3.82
C LEU A 158 -6.38 -4.53 -2.48
N PHE A 159 -5.99 -3.40 -1.87
CA PHE A 159 -5.39 -3.38 -0.54
C PHE A 159 -6.33 -3.99 0.52
N TYR A 160 -7.61 -3.59 0.49
CA TYR A 160 -8.65 -4.16 1.36
C TYR A 160 -8.83 -5.66 1.12
N CYS A 161 -8.90 -6.10 -0.14
CA CYS A 161 -9.05 -7.50 -0.50
C CYS A 161 -7.86 -8.36 -0.07
N ALA A 162 -6.63 -7.82 -0.06
CA ALA A 162 -5.46 -8.52 0.48
C ALA A 162 -5.61 -8.80 1.98
N HIS A 163 -6.11 -7.82 2.75
CA HIS A 163 -6.40 -8.00 4.17
C HIS A 163 -7.58 -8.95 4.39
N TRP A 164 -8.59 -8.91 3.53
CA TRP A 164 -9.68 -9.87 3.57
C TRP A 164 -9.21 -11.30 3.25
N GLN A 165 -8.28 -11.46 2.31
CA GLN A 165 -7.64 -12.74 2.05
C GLN A 165 -6.87 -13.23 3.28
N ALA A 166 -6.10 -12.37 3.95
CA ALA A 166 -5.42 -12.72 5.19
C ALA A 166 -6.42 -13.13 6.29
N TYR A 167 -7.54 -12.41 6.42
CA TYR A 167 -8.62 -12.73 7.35
C TYR A 167 -9.20 -14.13 7.12
N VAL A 168 -9.57 -14.45 5.87
CA VAL A 168 -10.23 -15.73 5.55
C VAL A 168 -9.26 -16.90 5.68
N THR A 169 -8.01 -16.72 5.25
CA THR A 169 -7.05 -17.84 5.13
C THR A 169 -6.11 -17.97 6.33
N GLY A 170 -6.07 -16.97 7.21
CA GLY A 170 -5.15 -16.91 8.35
C GLY A 170 -3.68 -16.67 7.97
N THR A 171 -3.40 -16.29 6.73
CA THR A 171 -2.06 -15.95 6.25
C THR A 171 -2.12 -14.95 5.10
N LEU A 172 -1.28 -13.91 5.12
CA LEU A 172 -1.15 -12.99 3.99
C LEU A 172 -0.37 -13.70 2.87
N LYS A 173 -1.03 -13.96 1.74
CA LYS A 173 -0.43 -14.63 0.58
C LYS A 173 -0.10 -13.60 -0.47
N MET A 174 1.18 -13.23 -0.53
CA MET A 174 1.67 -12.31 -1.53
C MET A 174 1.98 -13.03 -2.84
N GLY A 175 1.48 -12.45 -3.94
CA GLY A 175 1.60 -12.97 -5.30
C GLY A 175 2.97 -12.69 -5.92
N ARG A 176 3.10 -12.99 -7.22
CA ARG A 176 4.31 -12.62 -7.98
C ARG A 176 4.39 -11.13 -8.32
N ILE A 177 3.23 -10.51 -8.49
CA ILE A 177 3.08 -9.06 -8.64
C ILE A 177 2.32 -8.61 -7.40
N ASP A 178 3.01 -7.89 -6.53
CA ASP A 178 2.48 -7.45 -5.25
C ASP A 178 2.73 -5.95 -5.02
N VAL A 179 2.54 -5.50 -3.78
CA VAL A 179 2.73 -4.12 -3.33
C VAL A 179 4.13 -3.61 -3.72
N THR A 180 5.17 -4.42 -3.60
CA THR A 180 6.54 -4.04 -3.99
C THR A 180 6.63 -3.67 -5.48
N GLU A 181 6.16 -4.53 -6.39
CA GLU A 181 6.14 -4.26 -7.83
C GLU A 181 5.29 -3.04 -8.18
N ALA A 182 4.14 -2.88 -7.53
CA ALA A 182 3.27 -1.73 -7.73
C ALA A 182 3.97 -0.42 -7.31
N GLN A 183 4.60 -0.39 -6.13
CA GLN A 183 5.33 0.77 -5.65
C GLN A 183 6.52 1.12 -6.54
N TYR A 184 7.33 0.15 -6.97
CA TYR A 184 8.45 0.40 -7.89
C TYR A 184 7.98 0.86 -9.27
N SER A 185 6.83 0.37 -9.75
CA SER A 185 6.21 0.88 -10.99
C SER A 185 5.81 2.35 -10.84
N ILE A 186 5.23 2.72 -9.70
CA ILE A 186 4.86 4.11 -9.40
C ILE A 186 6.10 5.00 -9.24
N MET A 187 7.18 4.51 -8.59
CA MET A 187 8.47 5.20 -8.58
C MET A 187 8.96 5.46 -10.01
N GLY A 188 8.88 4.45 -10.89
CA GLY A 188 9.22 4.59 -12.32
C GLY A 188 8.40 5.66 -13.03
N ILE A 189 7.08 5.71 -12.79
CA ILE A 189 6.19 6.75 -13.33
C ILE A 189 6.66 8.14 -12.89
N HIS A 190 6.93 8.31 -11.60
CA HIS A 190 7.43 9.59 -11.06
C HIS A 190 8.80 9.98 -11.65
N LEU A 191 9.71 9.02 -11.85
CA LEU A 191 11.02 9.27 -12.46
C LEU A 191 10.88 9.69 -13.93
N VAL A 192 10.00 9.05 -14.69
CA VAL A 192 9.70 9.47 -16.08
C VAL A 192 9.12 10.89 -16.08
N SER A 193 8.17 11.20 -15.20
CA SER A 193 7.63 12.56 -15.06
C SER A 193 8.70 13.57 -14.60
N ALA A 194 9.70 13.16 -13.83
CA ALA A 194 10.82 14.01 -13.45
C ALA A 194 11.80 14.26 -14.62
N ILE A 195 12.02 13.29 -15.49
CA ILE A 195 12.97 13.36 -16.63
C ILE A 195 12.35 14.03 -17.86
N PHE A 196 11.07 13.86 -18.12
CA PHE A 196 10.41 14.36 -19.33
C PHE A 196 9.32 15.40 -19.05
N GLY A 197 8.92 15.58 -17.80
CA GLY A 197 7.76 16.38 -17.41
C GLY A 197 6.47 15.53 -17.38
N PRO A 198 5.53 15.81 -16.47
CA PRO A 198 4.21 15.16 -16.45
C PRO A 198 3.47 15.21 -17.79
N SER A 199 3.65 16.26 -18.59
CA SER A 199 3.03 16.38 -19.92
C SER A 199 3.56 15.36 -20.94
N PHE A 200 4.68 14.68 -20.68
CA PHE A 200 5.16 13.56 -21.49
C PHE A 200 4.11 12.46 -21.65
N TRP A 201 3.31 12.21 -20.61
CA TRP A 201 2.26 11.19 -20.64
C TRP A 201 1.09 11.54 -21.56
N ALA A 202 0.95 12.82 -21.94
CA ALA A 202 -0.01 13.30 -22.93
C ALA A 202 0.48 13.15 -24.39
N THR A 203 1.71 12.65 -24.60
CA THR A 203 2.28 12.49 -25.94
C THR A 203 1.47 11.47 -26.74
N GLN A 204 1.14 11.84 -27.98
CA GLN A 204 0.37 11.02 -28.91
C GLN A 204 1.27 9.95 -29.57
N VAL A 205 0.87 8.69 -29.47
CA VAL A 205 1.59 7.51 -29.97
C VAL A 205 0.79 6.86 -31.11
N GLY A 206 0.57 7.63 -32.18
CA GLY A 206 -0.18 7.18 -33.38
C GLY A 206 -1.68 6.99 -33.13
N GLY A 207 -2.50 7.25 -34.14
CA GLY A 207 -3.96 7.01 -34.07
C GLY A 207 -4.73 7.79 -32.99
N GLY A 208 -4.15 8.84 -32.40
CA GLY A 208 -4.80 9.64 -31.35
C GLY A 208 -4.72 9.04 -29.94
N PHE A 209 -3.87 8.03 -29.72
CA PHE A 209 -3.67 7.43 -28.40
C PHE A 209 -2.59 8.15 -27.60
N GLU A 210 -2.91 8.60 -26.39
CA GLU A 210 -1.92 9.15 -25.47
C GLU A 210 -1.14 8.06 -24.74
N LEU A 211 0.14 8.32 -24.47
CA LEU A 211 1.00 7.38 -23.75
C LEU A 211 0.41 6.96 -22.38
N ARG A 212 -0.28 7.86 -21.67
CA ARG A 212 -0.93 7.55 -20.38
C ARG A 212 -1.98 6.46 -20.45
N TYR A 213 -2.58 6.22 -21.63
CA TYR A 213 -3.52 5.11 -21.80
C TYR A 213 -2.84 3.74 -21.68
N SER A 214 -1.55 3.64 -22.02
CA SER A 214 -0.78 2.41 -21.78
C SER A 214 -0.66 2.09 -20.28
N LEU A 215 -0.48 3.11 -19.43
CA LEU A 215 -0.45 2.95 -17.98
C LEU A 215 -1.80 2.49 -17.44
N ALA A 216 -2.90 3.05 -17.96
CA ALA A 216 -4.24 2.62 -17.59
C ALA A 216 -4.49 1.15 -17.96
N LEU A 217 -4.04 0.71 -19.14
CA LEU A 217 -4.14 -0.68 -19.55
C LEU A 217 -3.33 -1.61 -18.63
N VAL A 218 -2.08 -1.24 -18.30
CA VAL A 218 -1.25 -2.01 -17.37
C VAL A 218 -1.89 -2.07 -15.98
N ALA A 219 -2.43 -0.96 -15.48
CA ALA A 219 -3.14 -0.92 -14.20
C ALA A 219 -4.38 -1.82 -14.21
N LEU A 220 -5.19 -1.79 -15.28
CA LEU A 220 -6.35 -2.68 -15.42
C LEU A 220 -5.95 -4.16 -15.43
N ILE A 221 -4.92 -4.52 -16.21
CA ILE A 221 -4.39 -5.90 -16.23
C ILE A 221 -3.93 -6.32 -14.83
N GLY A 222 -3.20 -5.45 -14.13
CA GLY A 222 -2.78 -5.67 -12.75
C GLY A 222 -3.96 -5.90 -11.81
N VAL A 223 -5.00 -5.07 -11.91
CA VAL A 223 -6.25 -5.23 -11.13
C VAL A 223 -6.91 -6.57 -11.39
N PHE A 224 -7.01 -7.01 -12.65
CA PHE A 224 -7.60 -8.31 -12.98
C PHE A 224 -6.76 -9.48 -12.47
N ILE A 225 -5.44 -9.43 -12.61
CA ILE A 225 -4.54 -10.50 -12.15
C ILE A 225 -4.57 -10.60 -10.63
N THR A 226 -4.29 -9.50 -9.93
CA THR A 226 -4.23 -9.46 -8.47
C THR A 226 -5.61 -9.69 -7.86
N GLY A 227 -6.64 -9.04 -8.38
CA GLY A 227 -8.02 -9.24 -7.94
C GLY A 227 -8.52 -10.68 -8.14
N GLY A 228 -8.18 -11.30 -9.27
CA GLY A 228 -8.48 -12.71 -9.54
C GLY A 228 -7.78 -13.65 -8.56
N ALA A 229 -6.49 -13.43 -8.30
CA ALA A 229 -5.71 -14.22 -7.34
C ALA A 229 -6.26 -14.09 -5.91
N LEU A 230 -6.57 -12.87 -5.47
CA LEU A 230 -7.18 -12.60 -4.16
C LEU A 230 -8.55 -13.26 -4.04
N SER A 231 -9.40 -13.11 -5.06
CA SER A 231 -10.74 -13.72 -5.08
C SER A 231 -10.67 -15.24 -5.02
N ALA A 232 -9.76 -15.86 -5.80
CA ALA A 232 -9.54 -17.30 -5.77
C ALA A 232 -9.08 -17.76 -4.38
N ALA A 233 -8.14 -17.04 -3.75
CA ALA A 233 -7.66 -17.37 -2.41
C ALA A 233 -8.76 -17.23 -1.33
N ILE A 234 -9.62 -16.21 -1.43
CA ILE A 234 -10.76 -16.00 -0.54
C ILE A 234 -11.79 -17.13 -0.70
N VAL A 235 -12.12 -17.51 -1.93
CA VAL A 235 -13.12 -18.55 -2.21
C VAL A 235 -12.63 -19.95 -1.82
N THR A 236 -11.38 -20.26 -2.13
CA THR A 236 -10.80 -21.60 -1.90
C THR A 236 -10.25 -21.80 -0.49
N GLY A 237 -9.86 -20.72 0.19
CA GLY A 237 -9.28 -20.78 1.54
C GLY A 237 -10.30 -20.87 2.68
N GLY A 238 -11.57 -21.12 2.37
CA GLY A 238 -12.67 -21.12 3.33
C GLY A 238 -12.69 -22.32 4.29
N VAL A 239 -11.75 -22.36 5.24
CA VAL A 239 -11.91 -22.89 6.62
C VAL A 239 -10.82 -22.25 7.52
N GLY A 240 -10.71 -20.91 7.53
CA GLY A 240 -9.70 -20.20 8.32
C GLY A 240 -9.61 -20.70 9.77
N LYS A 241 -8.46 -20.51 10.44
CA LYS A 241 -8.15 -21.03 11.81
C LYS A 241 -9.26 -20.84 12.87
N ASN A 242 -10.24 -19.98 12.63
CA ASN A 242 -11.38 -19.67 13.51
C ASN A 242 -12.73 -20.31 13.08
N GLY A 243 -12.76 -21.18 12.07
CA GLY A 243 -14.00 -21.79 11.57
C GLY A 243 -14.89 -20.86 10.74
N SER A 244 -14.38 -19.67 10.35
CA SER A 244 -15.11 -18.71 9.52
C SER A 244 -15.24 -19.21 8.08
N THR A 245 -16.37 -19.82 7.74
CA THR A 245 -16.74 -20.16 6.35
C THR A 245 -17.31 -18.94 5.64
N VAL A 246 -16.58 -18.38 4.67
CA VAL A 246 -17.05 -17.44 3.60
C VAL A 246 -18.05 -16.34 4.08
N ALA A 247 -18.07 -16.00 5.36
CA ALA A 247 -19.24 -15.39 5.99
C ALA A 247 -19.30 -13.90 5.69
N VAL A 248 -19.94 -13.57 4.57
CA VAL A 248 -20.97 -12.53 4.41
C VAL A 248 -21.17 -11.64 5.65
N ARG A 249 -20.27 -10.66 5.87
CA ARG A 249 -20.58 -9.30 6.36
C ARG A 249 -19.57 -8.21 5.89
N PRO A 250 -19.04 -8.15 4.65
CA PRO A 250 -18.13 -7.05 4.28
C PRO A 250 -18.89 -5.72 4.04
N PHE A 251 -20.19 -5.78 3.76
CA PHE A 251 -20.94 -4.67 3.15
C PHE A 251 -21.30 -3.50 4.08
N TYR A 252 -21.03 -3.57 5.39
CA TYR A 252 -21.46 -2.53 6.35
C TYR A 252 -20.32 -1.71 6.98
N SER A 253 -19.07 -1.84 6.54
CA SER A 253 -18.03 -0.92 7.03
C SER A 253 -16.98 -0.56 5.99
N PRO A 254 -16.92 0.71 5.54
CA PRO A 254 -15.97 1.16 4.52
C PRO A 254 -14.54 1.36 5.03
N LEU A 255 -14.21 0.93 6.25
CA LEU A 255 -12.89 1.18 6.86
C LEU A 255 -12.06 -0.11 6.86
N VAL A 256 -10.94 -0.11 6.14
CA VAL A 256 -9.87 -1.14 6.17
C VAL A 256 -9.49 -1.50 7.61
N ILE A 257 -9.44 -0.48 8.47
CA ILE A 257 -9.23 -0.57 9.91
C ILE A 257 -10.17 -1.61 10.56
N ARG A 258 -11.46 -1.68 10.20
CA ARG A 258 -12.41 -2.71 10.70
C ARG A 258 -12.12 -4.13 10.25
N LEU A 259 -11.51 -4.32 9.08
CA LEU A 259 -11.10 -5.66 8.69
C LEU A 259 -9.84 -6.09 9.43
N VAL A 260 -8.87 -5.20 9.61
CA VAL A 260 -7.73 -5.50 10.48
C VAL A 260 -8.15 -5.73 11.94
N TRP A 261 -9.25 -5.08 12.39
CA TRP A 261 -9.89 -5.33 13.70
C TRP A 261 -10.63 -6.68 13.83
N GLU A 262 -10.97 -7.36 12.75
CA GLU A 262 -11.51 -8.74 12.80
C GLU A 262 -10.41 -9.81 12.59
N ILE A 263 -9.28 -9.43 11.99
CA ILE A 263 -8.04 -10.22 11.85
C ILE A 263 -7.33 -10.42 13.19
N SER A 264 -7.62 -9.53 14.14
CA SER A 264 -7.16 -9.56 15.53
C SER A 264 -8.34 -9.59 16.49
#